data_AF-A0A2H9L4Y3-F1
#
_entry.id   AF-A0A2H9L4Y3-F1
#
_cell.length_a   1.000
_cell.length_b   1.000
_cell.length_c   1.000
_cell.angle_alpha   90.00
_cell.angle_beta   90.00
_cell.angle_gamma   90.00
#
_symmetry.space_group_name_H-M   'P 1'
#
loop_
_entity.id
_entity.type
_entity.pdbx_description
1 polymer ?
#
loop_
_entity_poly.entity_id
_entity_poly.type
_entity_poly.pdbx_seq_one_letter_code
_entity_poly.pdbx_strand_id
1 'polypeptide(L)'
;IHSGSRGLGHQIASDYIEIFLKNYQKYNLKLLDKDLVSIPINSQEGEKYLDSMRAAANYAYVNRQVMTFKVREALKELGINTELVYDVAHNIAKEEEYKINGKKEKLLVHRKGATRAFSAGNKVLPEKYINTGQPVIIPGSMGTCSYVLVGDKAEEKSLGSVSHGAGRALSRSAAKKQFDVKDVIKDLSKINVSVLSATNASIVEEAPLAYKDVNEVVKVLELNELAKPVARMKPLYTIKG
;
A
#
# COMPACT_ATOMS: atom_id res chain seq x y z
N ILE A 1 -10.79 2.20 -1.48
CA ILE A 1 -10.70 0.78 -1.86
C ILE A 1 -9.28 0.31 -1.57
N HIS A 2 -9.09 -0.73 -0.77
CA HIS A 2 -7.76 -1.28 -0.47
C HIS A 2 -7.73 -2.77 -0.84
N SER A 3 -7.14 -3.07 -2.00
CA SER A 3 -7.05 -4.43 -2.55
C SER A 3 -5.86 -4.52 -3.51
N GLY A 4 -5.37 -5.74 -3.71
CA GLY A 4 -4.19 -6.03 -4.52
C GLY A 4 -4.48 -6.99 -5.67
N SER A 5 -3.44 -7.73 -6.06
CA SER A 5 -3.42 -8.70 -7.16
C SER A 5 -4.10 -10.04 -6.86
N ARG A 6 -4.85 -10.14 -5.75
CA ARG A 6 -5.44 -11.39 -5.25
C ARG A 6 -4.38 -12.51 -5.19
N GLY A 7 -4.77 -13.75 -5.50
CA GLY A 7 -3.84 -14.89 -5.48
C GLY A 7 -2.75 -14.84 -6.55
N LEU A 8 -2.96 -14.14 -7.67
CA LEU A 8 -2.03 -14.13 -8.80
C LEU A 8 -0.66 -13.56 -8.43
N GLY A 9 -0.63 -12.38 -7.80
CA GLY A 9 0.66 -11.79 -7.39
C GLY A 9 1.34 -12.53 -6.24
N HIS A 10 0.55 -13.19 -5.37
CA HIS A 10 1.10 -14.07 -4.34
C HIS A 10 1.82 -15.27 -4.97
N GLN A 11 1.18 -15.94 -5.93
CA GLN A 11 1.77 -17.08 -6.62
C GLN A 11 3.03 -16.70 -7.38
N ILE A 12 2.99 -15.58 -8.13
CA ILE A 12 4.18 -15.07 -8.83
C ILE A 12 5.32 -14.82 -7.84
N ALA A 13 5.06 -14.19 -6.69
CA ALA A 13 6.10 -13.96 -5.70
C ALA A 13 6.71 -15.29 -5.19
N SER A 14 5.87 -16.28 -4.86
CA SER A 14 6.33 -17.61 -4.43
C SER A 14 7.19 -18.30 -5.50
N ASP A 15 6.71 -18.32 -6.75
CA ASP A 15 7.40 -18.97 -7.86
C ASP A 15 8.80 -18.38 -8.07
N TYR A 16 8.91 -17.04 -8.05
CA TYR A 16 10.20 -16.38 -8.26
C TYR A 16 11.12 -16.45 -7.04
N ILE A 17 10.61 -16.51 -5.81
CA ILE A 17 11.43 -16.81 -4.63
C ILE A 17 12.10 -18.18 -4.80
N GLU A 18 11.37 -19.20 -5.22
CA GLU A 18 11.94 -20.53 -5.46
C GLU A 18 12.95 -20.54 -6.62
N ILE A 19 12.65 -19.85 -7.72
CA ILE A 19 13.57 -19.71 -8.85
C ILE A 19 14.86 -19.02 -8.38
N PHE A 20 14.76 -17.96 -7.59
CA PHE A 20 15.93 -17.23 -7.12
C PHE A 20 16.75 -18.07 -6.14
N LEU A 21 16.11 -18.83 -5.23
CA LEU A 21 16.81 -19.72 -4.30
C LEU A 21 17.60 -20.81 -5.02
N LYS A 22 17.12 -21.27 -6.18
CA LYS A 22 17.82 -22.25 -7.02
C LYS A 22 18.97 -21.65 -7.85
N ASN A 23 18.92 -20.34 -8.14
CA ASN A 23 19.82 -19.71 -9.12
C ASN A 23 20.73 -18.61 -8.55
N TYR A 24 20.58 -18.15 -7.31
CA TYR A 24 21.37 -17.01 -6.79
C TYR A 24 22.89 -17.26 -6.81
N GLN A 25 23.32 -18.51 -6.63
CA GLN A 25 24.75 -18.89 -6.60
C GLN A 25 25.44 -18.69 -7.96
N LYS A 26 24.71 -18.81 -9.08
CA LYS A 26 25.22 -18.51 -10.44
C LYS A 26 25.75 -17.07 -10.56
N TYR A 27 25.29 -16.17 -9.69
CA TYR A 27 25.65 -14.76 -9.71
C TYR A 27 26.68 -14.38 -8.65
N ASN A 28 27.35 -15.35 -8.02
CA ASN A 28 28.30 -15.14 -6.92
C ASN A 28 27.70 -14.31 -5.76
N LEU A 29 26.38 -14.37 -5.57
CA LEU A 29 25.70 -13.70 -4.48
C LEU A 29 25.78 -14.54 -3.21
N LYS A 30 26.09 -13.89 -2.08
CA LYS A 30 26.04 -14.52 -0.76
C LYS A 30 24.66 -14.32 -0.15
N LEU A 31 23.98 -15.41 0.19
CA LEU A 31 22.69 -15.38 0.85
C LEU A 31 22.89 -15.32 2.37
N LEU A 32 22.54 -14.19 2.99
CA LEU A 32 22.61 -14.02 4.45
C LEU A 32 21.40 -14.62 5.15
N ASP A 33 20.24 -14.53 4.51
CA ASP A 33 18.97 -15.09 4.95
C ASP A 33 18.20 -15.55 3.70
N LYS A 34 17.55 -16.71 3.78
CA LYS A 34 16.72 -17.24 2.68
C LYS A 34 15.60 -16.28 2.26
N ASP A 35 15.09 -15.48 3.20
CA ASP A 35 14.01 -14.52 2.95
C ASP A 35 14.53 -13.23 2.28
N LEU A 36 15.85 -13.11 2.08
CA LEU A 36 16.53 -12.01 1.39
C LEU A 36 17.11 -12.44 0.02
N VAL A 37 16.63 -13.56 -0.53
CA VAL A 37 17.09 -14.03 -1.83
C VAL A 37 16.86 -12.99 -2.92
N SER A 38 17.88 -12.78 -3.75
CA SER A 38 17.87 -11.81 -4.84
C SER A 38 18.76 -12.27 -5.98
N ILE A 39 18.59 -11.65 -7.14
CA ILE A 39 19.37 -11.88 -8.35
C ILE A 39 19.61 -10.54 -9.08
N PRO A 40 20.60 -10.45 -9.99
CA PRO A 40 20.80 -9.26 -10.80
C PRO A 40 19.57 -8.94 -11.66
N ILE A 41 19.20 -7.66 -11.72
CA ILE A 41 18.01 -7.20 -12.44
C ILE A 41 18.07 -7.55 -13.93
N ASN A 42 19.25 -7.44 -14.54
CA ASN A 42 19.49 -7.68 -15.97
C ASN A 42 19.77 -9.15 -16.28
N SER A 43 19.52 -10.05 -15.33
CA SER A 43 19.59 -11.48 -15.59
C SER A 43 18.30 -11.98 -16.23
N GLN A 44 18.36 -13.13 -16.89
CA GLN A 44 17.18 -13.74 -17.52
C GLN A 44 16.03 -13.95 -16.54
N GLU A 45 16.31 -14.40 -15.32
CA GLU A 45 15.31 -14.61 -14.28
C GLU A 45 14.82 -13.27 -13.68
N GLY A 46 15.70 -12.25 -13.63
CA GLY A 46 15.39 -10.91 -13.11
C GLY A 46 14.41 -10.17 -14.01
N GLU A 47 14.68 -10.15 -15.32
CA GLU A 47 13.80 -9.54 -16.32
C GLU A 47 12.44 -10.23 -16.35
N LYS A 48 12.41 -11.57 -16.36
CA LYS A 48 11.16 -12.35 -16.32
C LYS A 48 10.35 -12.07 -15.06
N TYR A 49 11.00 -11.96 -13.90
CA TYR A 49 10.35 -11.57 -12.66
C TYR A 49 9.71 -10.19 -12.77
N LEU A 50 10.44 -9.21 -13.29
CA LEU A 50 9.93 -7.85 -13.45
C LEU A 50 8.70 -7.82 -14.35
N ASP A 51 8.70 -8.56 -15.47
CA ASP A 51 7.54 -8.64 -16.35
C ASP A 51 6.34 -9.31 -15.70
N SER A 52 6.58 -10.38 -14.94
CA SER A 52 5.53 -11.05 -14.17
C SER A 52 4.98 -10.17 -13.04
N MET A 53 5.84 -9.43 -12.34
CA MET A 53 5.44 -8.45 -11.33
C MET A 53 4.63 -7.30 -11.96
N ARG A 54 5.02 -6.81 -13.15
CA ARG A 54 4.26 -5.80 -13.91
C ARG A 54 2.88 -6.33 -14.30
N ALA A 55 2.78 -7.58 -14.75
CA ALA A 55 1.49 -8.22 -15.03
C ALA A 55 0.61 -8.33 -13.78
N ALA A 56 1.18 -8.71 -12.63
CA ALA A 56 0.47 -8.74 -11.35
C ALA A 56 -0.01 -7.35 -10.91
N ALA A 57 0.80 -6.31 -11.13
CA ALA A 57 0.42 -4.93 -10.85
C ALA A 57 -0.74 -4.46 -11.75
N ASN A 58 -0.70 -4.79 -13.05
CA ASN A 58 -1.79 -4.49 -13.98
C ASN A 58 -3.08 -5.17 -13.56
N TYR A 59 -3.02 -6.46 -13.20
CA TYR A 59 -4.16 -7.18 -12.64
C TYR A 59 -4.73 -6.48 -11.40
N ALA A 60 -3.86 -6.01 -10.49
CA ALA A 60 -4.30 -5.29 -9.29
C ALA A 60 -5.00 -3.95 -9.63
N TYR A 61 -4.51 -3.19 -10.61
CA TYR A 61 -5.16 -1.97 -11.08
C TYR A 61 -6.52 -2.27 -11.71
N VAL A 62 -6.62 -3.27 -12.58
CA VAL A 62 -7.90 -3.68 -13.19
C VAL A 62 -8.88 -4.12 -12.11
N ASN A 63 -8.43 -4.91 -11.13
CA ASN A 63 -9.26 -5.34 -10.01
C ASN A 63 -9.84 -4.13 -9.24
N ARG A 64 -9.02 -3.12 -8.91
CA ARG A 64 -9.50 -1.89 -8.27
C ARG A 64 -10.39 -1.04 -9.17
N GLN A 65 -10.18 -1.07 -10.48
CA GLN A 65 -11.04 -0.37 -11.44
C GLN A 65 -12.45 -1.00 -11.50
N VAL A 66 -12.53 -2.34 -11.53
CA VAL A 66 -13.82 -3.05 -11.46
C VAL A 66 -14.53 -2.78 -10.13
N MET A 67 -13.81 -2.79 -9.01
CA MET A 67 -14.37 -2.42 -7.71
C MET A 67 -14.87 -0.97 -7.71
N THR A 68 -14.14 -0.05 -8.34
CA THR A 68 -14.54 1.37 -8.46
C THR A 68 -15.83 1.51 -9.26
N PHE A 69 -15.97 0.76 -10.35
CA PHE A 69 -17.21 0.70 -11.13
C PHE A 69 -18.39 0.24 -10.27
N LYS A 70 -18.24 -0.87 -9.54
CA LYS A 70 -19.29 -1.40 -8.66
C LYS A 70 -19.67 -0.45 -7.51
N VAL A 71 -18.69 0.23 -6.92
CA VAL A 71 -18.93 1.26 -5.90
C VAL A 71 -19.73 2.42 -6.49
N ARG A 72 -19.41 2.86 -7.71
CA ARG A 72 -20.16 3.92 -8.39
C ARG A 72 -21.59 3.51 -8.71
N GLU A 73 -21.83 2.28 -9.14
CA GLU A 73 -23.21 1.77 -9.34
C GLU A 73 -24.03 1.90 -8.06
N ALA A 74 -23.50 1.39 -6.93
CA ALA A 74 -24.18 1.47 -5.64
C ALA A 74 -24.40 2.91 -5.14
N LEU A 75 -23.42 3.79 -5.32
CA LEU A 75 -23.55 5.21 -4.92
C LEU A 75 -24.52 5.99 -5.82
N LYS A 76 -24.62 5.63 -7.10
CA LYS A 76 -25.56 6.24 -8.04
C LYS A 76 -27.01 5.97 -7.66
N GLU A 77 -27.32 4.79 -7.12
CA GLU A 77 -28.66 4.49 -6.56
C GLU A 77 -29.04 5.44 -5.42
N LEU A 78 -28.05 6.00 -4.73
CA LEU A 78 -28.23 7.01 -3.68
C LEU A 78 -28.15 8.46 -4.20
N GLY A 79 -28.04 8.66 -5.51
CA GLY A 79 -27.90 9.99 -6.13
C GLY A 79 -26.51 10.62 -5.96
N ILE A 80 -25.49 9.84 -5.56
CA ILE A 80 -24.13 10.34 -5.31
C ILE A 80 -23.22 10.08 -6.50
N ASN A 81 -22.68 11.14 -7.08
CA ASN A 81 -21.63 11.06 -8.12
C ASN A 81 -20.24 11.16 -7.48
N THR A 82 -19.28 10.36 -7.97
CA THR A 82 -17.91 10.34 -7.42
C THR A 82 -16.82 10.20 -8.48
N GLU A 83 -15.69 10.86 -8.21
CA GLU A 83 -14.49 10.81 -9.03
C GLU A 83 -13.32 10.15 -8.31
N LEU A 84 -12.42 9.55 -9.09
CA LEU A 84 -11.20 8.98 -8.54
C LEU A 84 -10.22 10.12 -8.24
N VAL A 85 -9.91 10.30 -6.96
CA VAL A 85 -8.84 11.22 -6.53
C VAL A 85 -7.49 10.68 -7.02
N TYR A 86 -7.10 9.51 -6.54
CA TYR A 86 -5.83 8.86 -6.91
C TYR A 86 -5.87 7.36 -6.62
N ASP A 87 -5.02 6.59 -7.31
CA ASP A 87 -4.77 5.17 -7.04
C ASP A 87 -3.25 4.99 -6.87
N VAL A 88 -2.83 4.35 -5.78
CA VAL A 88 -1.42 4.18 -5.45
C VAL A 88 -1.09 2.78 -4.94
N ALA A 89 -0.01 2.21 -5.47
CA ALA A 89 0.53 0.94 -5.03
C ALA A 89 1.43 1.11 -3.78
N HIS A 90 1.51 0.04 -2.99
CA HIS A 90 2.39 -0.02 -1.80
C HIS A 90 3.22 -1.29 -1.68
N ASN A 91 3.03 -2.23 -2.60
CA ASN A 91 3.86 -3.42 -2.80
C ASN A 91 4.21 -3.47 -4.30
N ILE A 92 5.35 -2.88 -4.67
CA ILE A 92 5.74 -2.70 -6.07
C ILE A 92 7.25 -2.42 -6.14
N ALA A 93 7.90 -2.81 -7.23
CA ALA A 93 9.19 -2.26 -7.64
C ALA A 93 9.01 -1.34 -8.85
N LYS A 94 9.73 -0.21 -8.88
CA LYS A 94 9.64 0.79 -9.96
C LYS A 94 11.03 1.29 -10.36
N GLU A 95 11.27 1.36 -11.66
CA GLU A 95 12.43 2.08 -12.20
C GLU A 95 12.19 3.58 -12.08
N GLU A 96 13.07 4.27 -11.36
CA GLU A 96 12.95 5.68 -11.02
C GLU A 96 14.34 6.32 -11.00
N GLU A 97 14.42 7.63 -11.24
CA GLU A 97 15.68 8.38 -11.25
C GLU A 97 15.79 9.25 -9.99
N TYR A 98 16.92 9.17 -9.29
CA TYR A 98 17.22 9.96 -8.10
C TYR A 98 18.63 10.53 -8.13
N LYS A 99 18.87 11.59 -7.36
CA LYS A 99 20.21 12.14 -7.16
C LYS A 99 20.87 11.47 -5.96
N ILE A 100 21.85 10.61 -6.20
CA ILE A 100 22.64 9.90 -5.17
C ILE A 100 24.06 10.45 -5.19
N ASN A 101 24.55 10.95 -4.06
CA ASN A 101 25.89 11.54 -3.93
C ASN A 101 26.21 12.58 -5.02
N GLY A 102 25.23 13.42 -5.37
CA GLY A 102 25.39 14.45 -6.39
C GLY A 102 25.12 14.02 -7.84
N LYS A 103 25.03 12.71 -8.11
CA LYS A 103 24.86 12.16 -9.47
C LYS A 103 23.46 11.61 -9.68
N LYS A 104 22.94 11.74 -10.90
CA LYS A 104 21.68 11.12 -11.29
C LYS A 104 21.91 9.62 -11.51
N GLU A 105 21.14 8.81 -10.80
CA GLU A 105 21.21 7.35 -10.86
C GLU A 105 19.82 6.79 -11.18
N LYS A 106 19.78 5.78 -12.04
CA LYS A 106 18.55 5.02 -12.32
C LYS A 106 18.50 3.83 -11.38
N LEU A 107 17.45 3.76 -10.56
CA LEU A 107 17.29 2.76 -9.51
C LEU A 107 16.03 1.95 -9.72
N LEU A 108 16.06 0.67 -9.34
CA LEU A 108 14.85 -0.13 -9.13
C LEU A 108 14.44 -0.01 -7.65
N VAL A 109 13.52 0.92 -7.36
CA VAL A 109 13.06 1.18 -6.00
C VAL A 109 12.03 0.13 -5.60
N HIS A 110 12.37 -0.67 -4.60
CA HIS A 110 11.50 -1.68 -4.02
C HIS A 110 10.69 -1.09 -2.86
N ARG A 111 9.37 -1.12 -2.97
CA ARG A 111 8.45 -0.68 -1.91
C ARG A 111 7.63 -1.86 -1.44
N LYS A 112 7.74 -2.19 -0.15
CA LYS A 112 6.92 -3.19 0.54
C LYS A 112 6.29 -2.54 1.77
N GLY A 113 4.97 -2.37 1.77
CA GLY A 113 4.26 -1.58 2.79
C GLY A 113 4.60 -0.09 2.76
N ALA A 114 5.10 0.42 1.62
CA ALA A 114 5.50 1.81 1.45
C ALA A 114 4.90 2.36 0.14
N THR A 115 4.48 3.61 0.15
CA THR A 115 3.80 4.28 -0.94
C THR A 115 4.69 5.35 -1.54
N ARG A 116 4.63 5.55 -2.86
CA ARG A 116 5.32 6.65 -3.53
C ARG A 116 4.74 7.99 -3.10
N ALA A 117 5.56 9.02 -2.92
CA ALA A 117 5.19 10.33 -2.40
C ALA A 117 5.97 11.45 -3.10
N PHE A 118 5.83 11.56 -4.42
CA PHE A 118 6.52 12.61 -5.17
C PHE A 118 6.05 14.01 -4.78
N SER A 119 7.01 14.92 -4.68
CA SER A 119 6.81 16.31 -4.31
C SER A 119 6.18 17.11 -5.46
N ALA A 120 5.70 18.31 -5.14
CA ALA A 120 5.27 19.26 -6.15
C ALA A 120 6.42 19.57 -7.15
N GLY A 121 6.07 19.82 -8.40
CA GLY A 121 6.99 20.05 -9.52
C GLY A 121 7.51 18.78 -10.20
N ASN A 122 7.22 17.59 -9.65
CA ASN A 122 7.62 16.34 -10.27
C ASN A 122 6.82 16.08 -11.56
N LYS A 123 7.54 15.99 -12.70
CA LYS A 123 6.96 15.89 -14.05
C LYS A 123 6.20 14.59 -14.32
N VAL A 124 6.36 13.56 -13.49
CA VAL A 124 5.63 12.29 -13.60
C VAL A 124 4.20 12.40 -13.05
N LEU A 125 3.89 13.48 -12.33
CA LEU A 125 2.56 13.70 -11.75
C LEU A 125 1.53 14.08 -12.82
N PRO A 126 0.27 13.64 -12.67
CA PRO A 126 -0.83 14.18 -13.47
C PRO A 126 -0.91 15.70 -13.31
N GLU A 127 -1.30 16.41 -14.36
CA GLU A 127 -1.35 17.88 -14.43
C GLU A 127 -2.02 18.51 -13.19
N LYS A 128 -3.19 17.99 -12.78
CA LYS A 128 -3.93 18.43 -11.61
C LYS A 128 -3.16 18.39 -10.27
N TYR A 129 -2.06 17.64 -10.21
CA TYR A 129 -1.26 17.42 -9.01
C TYR A 129 0.19 17.89 -9.12
N ILE A 130 0.62 18.41 -10.27
CA ILE A 130 2.00 18.90 -10.44
C ILE A 130 2.31 19.97 -9.40
N ASN A 131 1.41 20.92 -9.18
CA ASN A 131 1.67 22.05 -8.26
C ASN A 131 1.44 21.72 -6.79
N THR A 132 0.77 20.60 -6.48
CA THR A 132 0.42 20.22 -5.10
C THR A 132 1.25 19.05 -4.57
N GLY A 133 1.89 18.28 -5.46
CA GLY A 133 2.52 17.01 -5.11
C GLY A 133 1.57 15.83 -5.23
N GLN A 134 2.13 14.62 -5.19
CA GLN A 134 1.39 13.38 -5.35
C GLN A 134 0.45 13.15 -4.18
N PRO A 135 -0.84 12.82 -4.41
CA PRO A 135 -1.68 12.31 -3.36
C PRO A 135 -1.11 11.02 -2.75
N VAL A 136 -1.00 11.00 -1.43
CA VAL A 136 -0.60 9.86 -0.62
C VAL A 136 -1.81 9.45 0.21
N ILE A 137 -2.23 8.19 0.07
CA ILE A 137 -3.40 7.66 0.76
C ILE A 137 -2.92 6.73 1.87
N ILE A 138 -3.19 7.10 3.13
CA ILE A 138 -2.83 6.34 4.32
C ILE A 138 -4.10 5.72 4.91
N PRO A 139 -4.43 4.47 4.57
CA PRO A 139 -5.48 3.74 5.27
C PRO A 139 -5.13 3.56 6.76
N GLY A 140 -6.14 3.82 7.58
CA GLY A 140 -6.19 3.36 8.96
C GLY A 140 -6.64 1.90 9.04
N SER A 141 -7.45 1.61 10.05
CA SER A 141 -8.16 0.34 10.27
C SER A 141 -9.65 0.49 9.98
N MET A 142 -10.44 -0.57 10.21
CA MET A 142 -11.89 -0.49 9.99
C MET A 142 -12.63 0.49 10.91
N GLY A 143 -12.04 0.89 12.03
CA GLY A 143 -12.63 1.83 13.00
C GLY A 143 -11.82 3.09 13.25
N THR A 144 -10.64 3.24 12.62
CA THR A 144 -9.79 4.43 12.78
C THR A 144 -9.80 5.28 11.52
N CYS A 145 -9.41 6.55 11.66
CA CYS A 145 -9.38 7.47 10.53
C CYS A 145 -8.36 7.03 9.45
N SER A 146 -8.59 7.46 8.23
CA SER A 146 -7.61 7.41 7.15
C SER A 146 -7.20 8.84 6.78
N TYR A 147 -6.07 9.01 6.10
CA TYR A 147 -5.57 10.32 5.71
C TYR A 147 -5.29 10.40 4.21
N VAL A 148 -5.56 11.56 3.63
CA VAL A 148 -4.94 12.00 2.38
C VAL A 148 -3.87 13.01 2.74
N LEU A 149 -2.67 12.78 2.22
CA LEU A 149 -1.52 13.67 2.30
C LEU A 149 -1.06 14.02 0.88
N VAL A 150 -0.10 14.92 0.78
CA VAL A 150 0.67 15.16 -0.45
C VAL A 150 2.16 14.94 -0.18
N GLY A 151 2.88 14.40 -1.16
CA GLY A 151 4.34 14.22 -1.05
C GLY A 151 5.06 15.55 -0.82
N ASP A 152 6.07 15.54 0.04
CA ASP A 152 6.91 16.68 0.37
C ASP A 152 8.33 16.20 0.58
N LYS A 153 9.31 16.74 -0.15
CA LYS A 153 10.76 16.43 -0.10
C LYS A 153 11.15 14.94 0.00
N ALA A 154 10.25 14.01 -0.28
CA ALA A 154 10.49 12.58 -0.06
C ALA A 154 11.52 12.02 -1.04
N GLU A 155 11.64 12.59 -2.25
CA GLU A 155 12.65 12.21 -3.23
C GLU A 155 14.07 12.26 -2.66
N GLU A 156 14.38 13.28 -1.84
CA GLU A 156 15.71 13.49 -1.27
C GLU A 156 15.96 12.62 -0.02
N LYS A 157 14.91 12.34 0.75
CA LYS A 157 15.02 11.71 2.07
C LYS A 157 14.77 10.21 2.06
N SER A 158 13.96 9.72 1.12
CA SER A 158 13.43 8.35 1.16
C SER A 158 13.16 7.75 -0.23
N LEU A 159 13.83 8.26 -1.27
CA LEU A 159 13.59 7.85 -2.66
C LEU A 159 12.09 7.94 -2.99
N GLY A 160 11.51 9.10 -2.66
CA GLY A 160 10.12 9.43 -2.97
C GLY A 160 9.14 8.50 -2.28
N SER A 161 9.39 8.08 -1.05
CA SER A 161 8.61 7.03 -0.37
C SER A 161 8.15 7.42 1.03
N VAL A 162 6.95 6.97 1.40
CA VAL A 162 6.39 7.08 2.76
C VAL A 162 5.75 5.77 3.18
N SER A 163 5.46 5.60 4.47
CA SER A 163 4.68 4.45 4.96
C SER A 163 3.32 4.39 4.28
N HIS A 164 2.80 3.19 4.00
CA HIS A 164 1.46 3.04 3.42
C HIS A 164 0.32 3.16 4.43
N GLY A 165 0.51 2.78 5.69
CA GLY A 165 -0.57 2.72 6.67
C GLY A 165 0.00 2.72 8.09
N ALA A 166 -0.89 2.60 9.08
CA ALA A 166 -0.49 2.54 10.48
C ALA A 166 0.47 1.35 10.78
N GLY A 167 0.34 0.26 10.02
CA GLY A 167 1.04 -0.98 10.29
C GLY A 167 0.40 -1.75 11.46
N ARG A 168 0.59 -3.06 11.45
CA ARG A 168 0.02 -3.93 12.49
C ARG A 168 0.86 -3.87 13.77
N ALA A 169 0.18 -3.75 14.90
CA ALA A 169 0.76 -3.96 16.23
C ALA A 169 0.67 -5.45 16.64
N LEU A 170 -0.38 -6.15 16.17
CA LEU A 170 -0.61 -7.57 16.45
C LEU A 170 -0.63 -8.40 15.16
N SER A 171 -0.09 -9.62 15.24
CA SER A 171 -0.27 -10.60 14.17
C SER A 171 -1.75 -10.97 14.03
N ARG A 172 -2.15 -11.50 12.87
CA ARG A 172 -3.53 -11.96 12.65
C ARG A 172 -3.91 -13.09 13.60
N SER A 173 -2.98 -14.00 13.88
CA SER A 173 -3.20 -15.10 14.82
C SER A 173 -3.31 -14.62 16.26
N ALA A 174 -2.54 -13.60 16.66
CA ALA A 174 -2.66 -12.99 17.98
C ALA A 174 -4.00 -12.26 18.13
N ALA A 175 -4.40 -11.47 17.13
CA ALA A 175 -5.68 -10.76 17.13
C ALA A 175 -6.87 -11.73 17.27
N LYS A 176 -6.86 -12.86 16.55
CA LYS A 176 -7.87 -13.92 16.67
C LYS A 176 -8.02 -14.53 18.06
N LYS A 177 -6.91 -14.61 18.80
CA LYS A 177 -6.90 -15.16 20.15
C LYS A 177 -7.34 -14.13 21.19
N GLN A 178 -7.11 -12.85 20.91
CA GLN A 178 -7.28 -11.77 21.88
C GLN A 178 -8.66 -11.10 21.80
N PHE A 179 -9.25 -11.01 20.62
CA PHE A 179 -10.49 -10.23 20.41
C PHE A 179 -11.68 -11.12 20.08
N ASP A 180 -12.84 -10.79 20.67
CA ASP A 180 -14.12 -11.38 20.33
C ASP A 180 -14.84 -10.55 19.25
N VAL A 181 -15.50 -11.22 18.32
CA VAL A 181 -16.19 -10.57 17.20
C VAL A 181 -17.33 -9.66 17.66
N LYS A 182 -18.09 -10.05 18.70
CA LYS A 182 -19.23 -9.28 19.19
C LYS A 182 -18.76 -8.00 19.85
N ASP A 183 -17.66 -8.06 20.59
CA ASP A 183 -17.06 -6.88 21.22
C ASP A 183 -16.51 -5.92 20.17
N VAL A 184 -15.83 -6.41 19.13
CA VAL A 184 -15.35 -5.57 18.03
C VAL A 184 -16.52 -4.86 17.31
N ILE A 185 -17.60 -5.57 17.00
CA ILE A 185 -18.78 -4.98 16.36
C ILE A 185 -19.45 -3.95 17.29
N LYS A 186 -19.57 -4.26 18.58
CA LYS A 186 -20.12 -3.35 19.59
C LYS A 186 -19.30 -2.07 19.70
N ASP A 187 -17.97 -2.18 19.71
CA ASP A 187 -17.08 -1.03 19.81
C ASP A 187 -17.10 -0.15 18.55
N LEU A 188 -17.16 -0.76 17.36
CA LEU A 188 -17.38 -0.02 16.12
C LEU A 188 -18.74 0.71 16.12
N SER A 189 -19.79 0.06 16.64
CA SER A 189 -21.12 0.66 16.71
C SER A 189 -21.15 1.88 17.64
N LYS A 190 -20.40 1.87 18.76
CA LYS A 190 -20.27 3.02 19.67
C LYS A 190 -19.69 4.27 19.00
N ILE A 191 -18.87 4.10 17.95
CA ILE A 191 -18.27 5.21 17.20
C ILE A 191 -19.00 5.52 15.88
N ASN A 192 -20.20 4.94 15.70
CA ASN A 192 -21.05 5.05 14.50
C ASN A 192 -20.39 4.49 13.23
N VAL A 193 -19.70 3.35 13.36
CA VAL A 193 -19.14 2.60 12.24
C VAL A 193 -19.86 1.28 12.08
N SER A 194 -20.41 1.03 10.89
CA SER A 194 -20.99 -0.26 10.53
C SER A 194 -19.98 -1.12 9.76
N VAL A 195 -19.88 -2.39 10.11
CA VAL A 195 -19.01 -3.36 9.42
C VAL A 195 -19.84 -4.44 8.74
N LEU A 196 -19.52 -4.70 7.48
CA LEU A 196 -20.00 -5.85 6.72
C LEU A 196 -18.79 -6.70 6.37
N SER A 197 -18.86 -7.99 6.66
CA SER A 197 -17.75 -8.91 6.41
C SER A 197 -18.27 -10.24 5.91
N ALA A 198 -17.53 -10.85 4.96
CA ALA A 198 -17.83 -12.20 4.51
C ALA A 198 -17.65 -13.25 5.63
N THR A 199 -16.76 -12.99 6.59
CA THR A 199 -16.52 -13.88 7.73
C THR A 199 -16.31 -13.13 9.04
N ASN A 200 -16.66 -13.77 10.17
CA ASN A 200 -16.36 -13.24 11.51
C ASN A 200 -14.84 -13.13 11.75
N ALA A 201 -14.07 -14.07 11.20
CA ALA A 201 -12.61 -14.06 11.34
C ALA A 201 -11.98 -12.80 10.74
N SER A 202 -12.43 -12.35 9.57
CA SER A 202 -11.92 -11.11 8.94
C SER A 202 -12.19 -9.86 9.79
N ILE A 203 -13.28 -9.83 10.57
CA ILE A 203 -13.56 -8.73 11.51
C ILE A 203 -12.52 -8.74 12.63
N VAL A 204 -12.29 -9.90 13.25
CA VAL A 204 -11.37 -10.01 14.38
C VAL A 204 -9.91 -9.75 13.96
N GLU A 205 -9.49 -10.24 12.79
CA GLU A 205 -8.15 -10.01 12.25
C GLU A 205 -7.83 -8.53 12.02
N GLU A 206 -8.85 -7.73 11.71
CA GLU A 206 -8.72 -6.34 11.29
C GLU A 206 -9.18 -5.35 12.38
N ALA A 207 -9.38 -5.84 13.61
CA ALA A 207 -9.75 -5.05 14.79
C ALA A 207 -8.92 -3.76 14.90
N PRO A 208 -9.51 -2.59 15.21
CA PRO A 208 -8.74 -1.34 15.31
C PRO A 208 -7.55 -1.43 16.27
N LEU A 209 -7.70 -2.15 17.37
CA LEU A 209 -6.66 -2.40 18.37
C LEU A 209 -5.51 -3.29 17.86
N ALA A 210 -5.65 -3.96 16.71
CA ALA A 210 -4.58 -4.72 16.09
C ALA A 210 -3.58 -3.84 15.30
N TYR A 211 -3.88 -2.55 15.15
CA TYR A 211 -3.11 -1.58 14.40
C TYR A 211 -2.46 -0.53 15.31
N LYS A 212 -1.35 0.06 14.85
CA LYS A 212 -0.77 1.23 15.50
C LYS A 212 -1.67 2.46 15.33
N ASP A 213 -1.38 3.53 16.05
CA ASP A 213 -2.07 4.80 15.83
C ASP A 213 -1.63 5.44 14.50
N VAL A 214 -2.57 5.59 13.58
CA VAL A 214 -2.38 6.24 12.28
C VAL A 214 -2.05 7.74 12.42
N ASN A 215 -2.51 8.40 13.49
CA ASN A 215 -2.24 9.82 13.72
C ASN A 215 -0.74 10.03 14.00
N GLU A 216 -0.13 9.16 14.80
CA GLU A 216 1.30 9.21 15.07
C GLU A 216 2.12 8.94 13.82
N VAL A 217 1.70 8.01 12.96
CA VAL A 217 2.35 7.78 11.66
C VAL A 217 2.32 9.04 10.80
N VAL A 218 1.16 9.69 10.67
CA VAL A 218 1.02 10.93 9.88
C VAL A 218 1.87 12.05 10.46
N LYS A 219 1.87 12.21 11.78
CA LYS A 219 2.68 13.21 12.48
C LYS A 219 4.17 13.01 12.21
N VAL A 220 4.66 11.77 12.22
CA VAL A 220 6.06 11.47 11.89
C VAL A 220 6.38 11.82 10.43
N LEU A 221 5.48 11.52 9.48
CA LEU A 221 5.69 11.89 8.08
C LEU A 221 5.77 13.41 7.87
N GLU A 222 4.90 14.16 8.56
CA GLU A 222 4.86 15.62 8.49
C GLU A 222 6.11 16.25 9.14
N LEU A 223 6.48 15.82 10.34
CA LEU A 223 7.66 16.33 11.05
C LEU A 223 8.97 16.09 10.29
N ASN A 224 9.04 15.01 9.51
CA ASN A 224 10.20 14.70 8.68
C ASN A 224 10.12 15.32 7.28
N GLU A 225 9.09 16.14 6.99
CA GLU A 225 8.83 16.73 5.68
C GLU A 225 8.91 15.65 4.59
N LEU A 226 8.18 14.54 4.78
CA LEU A 226 8.04 13.47 3.78
C LEU A 226 6.68 13.52 3.08
N ALA A 227 5.66 13.97 3.82
CA ALA A 227 4.34 14.23 3.28
C ALA A 227 3.57 15.18 4.20
N LYS A 228 2.70 16.02 3.64
CA LYS A 228 1.87 16.98 4.38
C LYS A 228 0.41 16.53 4.42
N PRO A 229 -0.25 16.55 5.60
CA PRO A 229 -1.67 16.21 5.70
C PRO A 229 -2.54 17.20 4.91
N VAL A 230 -3.53 16.67 4.20
CA VAL A 230 -4.52 17.46 3.44
C VAL A 230 -5.91 17.23 4.01
N ALA A 231 -6.29 15.98 4.24
CA ALA A 231 -7.60 15.62 4.74
C ALA A 231 -7.54 14.40 5.65
N ARG A 232 -8.44 14.39 6.64
CA ARG A 232 -8.69 13.27 7.54
C ARG A 232 -10.09 12.73 7.28
N MET A 233 -10.20 11.43 7.06
CA MET A 233 -11.46 10.74 6.80
C MET A 233 -11.82 9.86 7.98
N LYS A 234 -13.03 10.01 8.50
CA LYS A 234 -13.62 9.09 9.49
C LYS A 234 -14.41 8.00 8.75
N PRO A 235 -14.21 6.71 9.06
CA PRO A 235 -15.03 5.66 8.48
C PRO A 235 -16.50 5.78 8.95
N LEU A 236 -17.43 5.44 8.07
CA LEU A 236 -18.85 5.24 8.40
C LEU A 236 -19.25 3.79 8.15
N TYR A 237 -18.80 3.25 7.02
CA TYR A 237 -19.01 1.86 6.62
C TYR A 237 -17.68 1.22 6.28
N THR A 238 -17.49 0.00 6.75
CA THR A 238 -16.37 -0.84 6.33
C THR A 238 -16.89 -2.15 5.75
N ILE A 239 -16.55 -2.43 4.49
CA ILE A 239 -16.82 -3.71 3.84
C ILE A 239 -15.52 -4.51 3.79
N LYS A 240 -15.55 -5.75 4.27
CA LYS A 240 -14.42 -6.69 4.30
C LYS A 240 -14.80 -7.99 3.59
N GLY A 241 -13.81 -8.58 2.93
CA GLY A 241 -13.92 -9.90 2.31
C GLY A 241 -12.77 -10.80 2.73
#